data_AF-A0A258BKZ1-F1
#
_entry.id   AF-A0A258BKZ1-F1
#
_cell.length_a   1.000
_cell.length_b   1.000
_cell.length_c   1.000
_cell.angle_alpha   90.00
_cell.angle_beta   90.00
_cell.angle_gamma   90.00
#
_symmetry.space_group_name_H-M   'P 1'
#
loop_
_entity.id
_entity.type
_entity.pdbx_description
1 polymer ?
#
loop_
_entity_poly.entity_id
_entity_poly.type
_entity_poly.pdbx_seq_one_letter_code
_entity_poly.pdbx_strand_id
1 'polypeptide(L)' 'MEDFKLKNKMAAPCVSKIVVNMGVGEGAADIKVLDKALEELAAITGQKPVIRRAKKAIANFKIRANQPIGAKVTL' A
#
# COMPACT_ATOMS: atom_id res chain seq x y z
N MET A 1 31.11 -5.28 6.24
CA MET A 1 31.62 -5.88 4.99
C MET A 1 32.48 -7.11 5.26
N GLU A 2 33.16 -7.16 6.40
CA GLU A 2 34.00 -8.29 6.81
C GLU A 2 33.18 -9.53 7.22
N ASP A 3 32.01 -9.36 7.85
CA ASP A 3 31.15 -10.48 8.26
C ASP A 3 30.60 -11.30 7.07
N PHE A 4 30.45 -10.67 5.91
CA PHE A 4 29.84 -11.27 4.71
C PHE A 4 30.85 -11.60 3.59
N LYS A 5 32.15 -11.33 3.79
CA LYS A 5 33.25 -11.59 2.82
C LYS A 5 32.91 -11.21 1.36
N LEU A 6 32.24 -10.07 1.15
CA LEU A 6 31.80 -9.65 -0.17
C LEU A 6 32.99 -9.09 -0.98
N LYS A 7 33.26 -9.69 -2.15
CA LYS A 7 34.33 -9.23 -3.08
C LYS A 7 33.99 -7.92 -3.80
N ASN A 8 32.70 -7.64 -3.97
CA ASN A 8 32.20 -6.47 -4.69
C ASN A 8 31.40 -5.58 -3.72
N LYS A 9 31.76 -4.30 -3.64
CA LYS A 9 31.07 -3.32 -2.78
C LYS A 9 29.59 -3.13 -3.17
N MET A 10 29.25 -3.30 -4.45
CA MET A 10 27.88 -3.22 -4.95
C MET A 10 27.04 -4.46 -4.64
N ALA A 11 27.64 -5.55 -4.13
CA ALA A 11 26.92 -6.75 -3.74
C ALA A 11 26.29 -6.66 -2.35
N ALA A 12 26.51 -5.54 -1.63
CA ALA A 12 25.89 -5.32 -0.34
C ALA A 12 24.36 -5.21 -0.50
N PRO A 13 23.56 -5.96 0.28
CA PRO A 13 22.11 -5.84 0.22
C PRO A 13 21.67 -4.45 0.66
N CYS A 14 20.83 -3.81 -0.16
CA CYS A 14 20.25 -2.51 0.13
C CYS A 14 18.73 -2.61 0.13
N VAL A 15 18.08 -1.78 0.94
CA VAL A 15 16.62 -1.61 0.89
C VAL A 15 16.30 -0.89 -0.42
N SER A 16 15.49 -1.53 -1.28
CA SER A 16 15.12 -0.97 -2.58
C SER A 16 13.90 -0.06 -2.52
N LYS A 17 12.90 -0.43 -1.70
CA LYS A 17 11.68 0.36 -1.44
C LYS A 17 10.90 -0.24 -0.28
N ILE A 18 10.03 0.56 0.33
CA ILE A 18 9.08 0.13 1.34
C ILE A 18 7.67 0.45 0.84
N VAL A 19 6.82 -0.57 0.71
CA VAL A 19 5.42 -0.38 0.29
C VAL A 19 4.52 -0.49 1.49
N VAL A 20 3.84 0.62 1.83
CA VAL A 20 2.83 0.65 2.88
C VAL A 20 1.46 0.46 2.21
N ASN A 21 0.71 -0.56 2.64
CA ASN A 21 -0.59 -0.89 2.08
C ASN A 21 -1.63 -0.95 3.19
N MET A 22 -2.73 -0.23 3.02
CA MET A 22 -3.86 -0.19 3.93
C MET A 22 -5.11 -0.69 3.22
N GLY A 23 -5.62 -1.83 3.68
CA GLY A 23 -6.89 -2.38 3.22
C GLY A 23 -8.02 -1.80 4.04
N VAL A 24 -8.92 -1.05 3.38
CA VAL A 24 -10.11 -0.44 3.99
C VAL A 24 -11.32 -1.19 3.43
N GLY A 25 -11.57 -2.39 3.96
CA GLY A 25 -12.65 -3.26 3.47
C GLY A 25 -14.04 -2.61 3.51
N GLU A 26 -14.27 -1.77 4.52
CA GLU A 26 -15.49 -0.96 4.68
C GLU A 26 -15.53 0.25 3.73
N GLY A 27 -14.39 0.66 3.17
CA GLY A 27 -14.28 1.76 2.21
C GLY A 27 -15.00 1.49 0.90
N ALA A 28 -15.30 0.22 0.63
CA ALA A 28 -16.18 -0.18 -0.47
C ALA A 28 -17.64 0.28 -0.22
N ALA A 29 -18.10 0.26 1.04
CA ALA A 29 -19.45 0.65 1.42
C ALA A 29 -19.56 2.15 1.78
N ASP A 30 -18.53 2.72 2.41
CA ASP A 30 -18.47 4.13 2.78
C ASP A 30 -17.18 4.80 2.30
N ILE A 31 -17.32 5.69 1.31
CA ILE A 31 -16.22 6.45 0.72
C ILE A 31 -15.56 7.38 1.75
N LYS A 32 -16.29 7.86 2.76
CA LYS A 32 -15.74 8.78 3.77
C LYS A 32 -14.70 8.11 4.65
N VAL A 33 -14.85 6.82 4.93
CA VAL A 33 -13.86 6.04 5.69
C VAL A 33 -12.58 5.90 4.88
N LEU A 34 -12.70 5.72 3.56
CA LEU A 34 -11.55 5.70 2.67
C LEU A 34 -10.82 7.05 2.62
N ASP A 35 -11.56 8.16 2.57
CA ASP A 35 -10.96 9.50 2.56
C ASP A 35 -10.17 9.79 3.85
N LYS A 36 -10.72 9.42 5.02
CA LYS A 36 -9.98 9.50 6.30
C LYS A 36 -8.72 8.64 6.30
N ALA A 37 -8.82 7.40 5.81
CA ALA A 37 -7.66 6.51 5.72
C ALA A 37 -6.57 7.07 4.79
N LEU A 38 -6.95 7.80 3.73
CA LEU A 38 -5.99 8.49 2.87
C LEU A 38 -5.30 9.65 3.60
N GLU A 39 -6.03 10.45 4.36
CA GLU A 39 -5.47 11.55 5.15
C GLU A 39 -4.50 11.05 6.22
N GLU A 40 -4.89 10.02 6.98
CA GLU A 40 -4.03 9.41 8.00
C GLU A 40 -2.76 8.81 7.40
N LEU A 41 -2.90 8.07 6.29
CA LEU A 41 -1.74 7.47 5.63
C LEU A 41 -0.83 8.54 5.00
N ALA A 42 -1.41 9.64 4.50
CA ALA A 42 -0.65 10.80 4.04
C ALA A 42 0.12 11.47 5.18
N ALA A 43 -0.51 11.65 6.35
CA ALA A 43 0.13 12.23 7.53
C ALA A 43 1.29 11.36 8.06
N ILE A 44 1.14 10.04 8.04
CA ILE A 44 2.18 9.09 8.49
C ILE A 44 3.34 9.02 7.50
N THR A 45 3.05 8.90 6.20
CA THR A 45 4.08 8.66 5.17
C THR A 45 4.64 9.92 4.54
N GLY A 46 4.02 11.09 4.79
CA GLY A 46 4.39 12.36 4.16
C GLY A 46 4.13 12.42 2.65
N GLN A 47 3.47 11.41 2.08
CA GLN A 47 3.23 11.30 0.64
C GLN A 47 1.76 11.01 0.36
N LYS A 48 1.23 11.59 -0.73
CA LYS A 48 -0.17 11.36 -1.14
C LYS A 48 -0.37 9.89 -1.54
N PRO A 49 -1.24 9.13 -0.86
CA PRO A 49 -1.45 7.73 -1.17
C PRO A 49 -2.23 7.51 -2.47
N VAL A 50 -1.99 6.36 -3.10
CA VAL A 50 -2.71 5.93 -4.30
C VAL A 50 -3.86 5.01 -3.91
N ILE A 51 -5.08 5.36 -4.34
CA ILE A 51 -6.28 4.53 -4.14
C ILE A 51 -6.18 3.25 -4.97
N ARG A 52 -6.38 2.11 -4.32
CA ARG A 52 -6.50 0.81 -4.97
C ARG A 52 -7.95 0.42 -5.18
N ARG A 53 -8.23 -0.02 -6.41
CA ARG A 53 -9.53 -0.51 -6.85
C ARG A 53 -9.52 -2.03 -7.00
N ALA A 54 -10.68 -2.66 -6.80
CA ALA A 54 -10.86 -4.09 -6.98
C ALA A 54 -10.60 -4.50 -8.43
N LYS A 55 -9.78 -5.54 -8.63
CA LYS A 55 -9.56 -6.14 -9.95
C LYS A 55 -10.67 -7.13 -10.34
N LYS A 56 -11.30 -7.77 -9.36
CA LYS A 56 -12.31 -8.82 -9.55
C LYS A 56 -13.53 -8.50 -8.70
N ALA A 57 -14.71 -8.88 -9.18
CA ALA A 57 -15.93 -8.90 -8.38
C ALA A 57 -16.00 -10.22 -7.61
N ILE A 58 -16.28 -10.17 -6.31
CA ILE A 58 -16.42 -11.36 -5.46
C ILE A 58 -17.65 -11.17 -4.56
N ALA A 59 -18.68 -11.97 -4.80
CA ALA A 59 -19.98 -11.83 -4.14
C ALA A 59 -19.90 -12.03 -2.61
N ASN A 60 -19.09 -12.97 -2.13
CA ASN A 60 -18.92 -13.24 -0.70
C ASN A 60 -18.40 -12.01 0.08
N PHE A 61 -17.59 -11.17 -0.57
CA PHE A 61 -17.07 -9.94 0.03
C PHE A 61 -17.91 -8.71 -0.32
N LYS A 62 -19.01 -8.88 -1.06
CA LYS A 62 -19.88 -7.80 -1.56
C LYS A 62 -19.10 -6.76 -2.39
N ILE A 63 -18.02 -7.17 -3.04
CA ILE A 63 -17.13 -6.29 -3.81
C ILE A 63 -17.46 -6.37 -5.30
N ARG A 64 -17.57 -5.20 -5.93
CA ARG A 64 -17.69 -5.03 -7.39
C ARG A 64 -16.34 -4.69 -8.02
N ALA A 65 -16.18 -5.04 -9.30
CA ALA A 65 -14.99 -4.62 -10.05
C ALA A 65 -14.86 -3.09 -10.06
N ASN A 66 -13.64 -2.60 -9.99
CA ASN A 66 -13.29 -1.17 -9.97
C ASN A 66 -13.72 -0.37 -8.72
N GLN A 67 -14.28 -1.04 -7.70
CA GLN A 67 -14.64 -0.43 -6.43
C GLN A 67 -13.39 -0.09 -5.61
N PRO A 68 -13.29 1.10 -5.00
CA PRO A 68 -12.15 1.46 -4.17
C PRO A 68 -12.20 0.70 -2.84
N ILE A 69 -11.09 0.06 -2.45
CA ILE A 69 -11.02 -0.86 -1.29
C ILE A 69 -9.80 -0.56 -0.41
N GLY A 70 -8.90 0.33 -0.82
CA GLY A 70 -7.74 0.65 0.01
C GLY A 70 -6.84 1.70 -0.59
N ALA A 71 -5.74 1.93 0.09
CA ALA A 71 -4.73 2.91 -0.26
C ALA A 71 -3.33 2.28 -0.13
N LYS A 72 -2.39 2.74 -0.95
CA LYS A 72 -0.98 2.38 -0.80
C LYS A 72 -0.06 3.56 -1.03
N VAL A 73 1.11 3.51 -0.40
CA VAL A 73 2.26 4.39 -0.63
C VAL A 73 3.49 3.54 -0.91
N THR A 74 4.44 4.09 -1.66
CA THR A 74 5.74 3.46 -1.89
C THR A 74 6.81 4.48 -1.56
N LEU A 75 7.58 4.20 -0.51
CA LEU A 75 8.73 4.96 -0.05
C LEU A 75 10.01 4.38 -0.65
#